data_AF-R7T501-F1
#
_entry.id   AF-R7T501-F1
#
_cell.length_a   1.000
_cell.length_b   1.000
_cell.length_c   1.000
_cell.angle_alpha   90.00
_cell.angle_beta   90.00
_cell.angle_gamma   90.00
#
_symmetry.space_group_name_H-M   'P 1'
#
loop_
_entity.id
_entity.type
_entity.pdbx_description
1 polymer ?
#
loop_
_entity_poly.entity_id
_entity_poly.type
_entity_poly.pdbx_seq_one_letter_code
_entity_poly.pdbx_strand_id
1 'polypeptide(L)'
;MDVDGVQYSNFSPEKLLPLLKEELEKAKAAKDHKKAGKLRNQIWIVTDLSHGVQTAIPKADLIPILQNLPGFNQDKPAVKKTSTVAVEDKQLKALRKKLKQIEDIKAKQAKGEKLQPQQVTKLETEDQLKAEIKELEELTQNLMCSKPAS
;
A
#
# COMPACT_ATOMS: atom_id res chain seq x y z
N MET A 1 39.78 -11.00 -6.43
CA MET A 1 38.78 -11.11 -7.51
C MET A 1 37.42 -11.27 -6.85
N ASP A 2 36.96 -10.30 -6.05
CA ASP A 2 36.40 -9.00 -6.43
C ASP A 2 35.10 -9.19 -7.23
N VAL A 3 33.99 -9.28 -6.49
CA VAL A 3 32.64 -9.47 -7.01
C VAL A 3 32.09 -8.09 -7.41
N ASP A 4 31.97 -7.91 -8.73
CA ASP A 4 31.09 -7.01 -9.47
C ASP A 4 30.77 -5.63 -8.87
N GLY A 5 31.51 -4.64 -9.38
CA GLY A 5 31.26 -3.22 -9.22
C GLY A 5 29.93 -2.77 -9.81
N VAL A 6 28.88 -2.77 -9.00
CA VAL A 6 27.76 -1.85 -9.17
C VAL A 6 28.25 -0.46 -8.78
N GLN A 7 28.43 0.40 -9.78
CA GLN A 7 28.81 1.80 -9.63
C GLN A 7 27.78 2.55 -8.76
N TYR A 8 28.06 2.71 -7.46
CA TYR A 8 27.34 3.61 -6.54
C TYR A 8 27.73 5.09 -6.71
N SER A 9 28.40 5.44 -7.81
CA SER A 9 29.11 6.72 -8.00
C SER A 9 28.22 7.97 -8.09
N ASN A 10 26.89 7.83 -8.01
CA ASN A 10 25.95 8.96 -7.90
C ASN A 10 24.95 8.88 -6.73
N PHE A 11 24.98 7.84 -5.90
CA PHE A 11 24.07 7.74 -4.76
C PHE A 11 24.76 8.26 -3.50
N SER A 12 24.69 9.57 -3.26
CA SER A 12 25.18 10.17 -2.01
C SER A 12 24.06 10.20 -0.98
N PRO A 13 24.04 9.29 0.03
CA PRO A 13 23.00 9.27 1.05
C PRO A 13 22.92 10.60 1.83
N GLU A 14 24.05 11.29 1.97
CA GLU A 14 24.15 12.58 2.63
C GLU A 14 23.35 13.69 1.93
N LYS A 15 23.31 13.69 0.59
CA LYS A 15 22.52 14.66 -0.20
C LYS A 15 21.03 14.33 -0.22
N LEU A 16 20.66 13.08 0.02
CA LEU A 16 19.27 12.61 0.02
C LEU A 16 18.53 12.91 1.33
N LEU A 17 19.22 12.88 2.47
CA LEU A 17 18.63 13.19 3.77
C LEU A 17 17.93 14.56 3.83
N PRO A 18 18.54 15.68 3.42
CA PRO A 18 17.87 16.98 3.46
C PRO A 18 16.66 17.04 2.52
N LEU A 19 16.75 16.42 1.33
CA LEU A 19 15.64 16.36 0.37
C LEU A 19 14.44 15.57 0.92
N LEU A 20 14.69 14.42 1.55
CA LEU A 20 13.63 13.60 2.16
C LEU A 20 12.98 14.30 3.36
N LYS A 21 13.76 15.04 4.15
CA LYS A 21 13.24 15.85 5.27
C LYS A 21 12.36 17.00 4.77
N GLU A 22 12.77 17.69 3.70
CA GLU A 22 11.96 18.75 3.08
C GLU A 22 10.64 18.20 2.53
N GLU A 23 10.70 17.06 1.82
CA GLU A 23 9.51 16.40 1.28
C GLU A 23 8.57 15.90 2.39
N LEU A 24 9.13 15.48 3.53
CA LEU A 24 8.35 15.08 4.70
C LEU A 24 7.58 16.26 5.30
N GLU A 25 8.21 17.43 5.38
CA GLU A 25 7.54 18.65 5.84
C GLU A 25 6.43 19.07 4.86
N LYS A 26 6.66 18.98 3.54
CA LYS A 26 5.61 19.20 2.53
C LYS A 26 4.46 18.19 2.66
N ALA A 27 4.76 16.92 2.87
CA ALA A 27 3.76 15.87 3.06
C ALA A 27 2.95 16.08 4.36
N LYS A 28 3.59 16.54 5.45
CA LYS A 28 2.91 16.92 6.69
C LYS A 28 2.01 18.13 6.48
N ALA A 29 2.49 19.17 5.79
CA ALA A 29 1.70 20.35 5.45
C ALA A 29 0.47 20.00 4.60
N ALA A 30 0.64 19.05 3.67
CA ALA A 30 -0.45 18.50 2.85
C ALA A 30 -1.36 17.49 3.59
N LYS A 31 -1.12 17.22 4.89
CA LYS A 31 -1.79 16.17 5.69
C LYS A 31 -1.78 14.78 5.02
N ASP A 32 -0.79 14.49 4.18
CA ASP A 32 -0.63 13.20 3.54
C ASP A 32 0.11 12.24 4.47
N HIS A 33 -0.64 11.63 5.39
CA HIS A 33 -0.11 10.72 6.40
C HIS A 33 0.56 9.47 5.79
N LYS A 34 0.11 9.04 4.60
CA LYS A 34 0.69 7.87 3.91
C LYS A 34 2.07 8.20 3.34
N LYS A 35 2.22 9.35 2.66
CA LYS A 35 3.53 9.81 2.18
C LYS A 35 4.48 10.13 3.34
N ALA A 36 4.00 10.80 4.38
CA ALA A 36 4.81 11.11 5.56
C ALA A 36 5.33 9.84 6.26
N GLY A 37 4.52 8.77 6.37
CA GLY A 37 4.98 7.49 6.90
C GLY A 37 6.10 6.86 6.06
N LYS A 38 5.96 6.88 4.73
CA LYS A 38 6.99 6.36 3.81
C LYS A 38 8.29 7.15 3.89
N LEU A 39 8.21 8.48 3.92
CA LEU A 39 9.36 9.37 4.01
C LEU A 39 10.11 9.19 5.33
N ARG A 40 9.42 8.96 6.46
CA ARG A 40 10.07 8.61 7.73
C ARG A 40 10.88 7.33 7.62
N ASN A 41 10.30 6.29 7.04
CA ASN A 41 11.00 5.02 6.84
C ASN A 41 12.22 5.17 5.93
N GLN A 42 12.09 5.95 4.84
CA GLN A 42 13.19 6.26 3.94
C GLN A 42 14.32 7.03 4.63
N ILE A 43 13.98 8.06 5.42
CA ILE A 43 14.97 8.81 6.21
C ILE A 43 15.70 7.89 7.18
N TRP A 44 14.97 6.99 7.87
CA TRP A 44 15.59 6.04 8.80
C TRP A 44 16.60 5.13 8.10
N ILE A 45 16.24 4.56 6.93
CA ILE A 45 17.13 3.70 6.15
C ILE A 45 18.33 4.46 5.60
N VAL A 46 18.13 5.64 5.01
CA VAL A 46 19.23 6.45 4.46
C VAL A 46 20.18 6.90 5.58
N THR A 47 19.64 7.18 6.77
CA THR A 47 20.46 7.48 7.95
C THR A 47 21.28 6.27 8.33
N ASP A 48 20.69 5.08 8.44
CA ASP A 48 21.43 3.87 8.81
C ASP A 48 22.53 3.53 7.80
N LEU A 49 22.19 3.62 6.51
CA LEU A 49 23.14 3.45 5.40
C LEU A 49 24.25 4.50 5.40
N SER A 50 23.96 5.76 5.73
CA SER A 50 24.98 6.82 5.82
C SER A 50 25.95 6.57 6.97
N HIS A 51 25.50 5.93 8.04
CA HIS A 51 26.34 5.58 9.19
C HIS A 51 27.02 4.21 9.05
N GLY A 52 26.90 3.56 7.88
CA GLY A 52 27.49 2.25 7.61
C GLY A 52 26.88 1.11 8.44
N VAL A 53 25.70 1.34 9.04
CA VAL A 53 25.00 0.35 9.84
C VAL A 53 24.12 -0.49 8.91
N GLN A 54 24.20 -1.80 9.08
CA GLN A 54 23.44 -2.75 8.28
C GLN A 54 22.04 -2.86 8.88
N THR A 55 21.03 -2.30 8.19
CA THR A 55 19.65 -2.32 8.66
C THR A 55 19.20 -3.76 8.93
N ALA A 56 18.63 -4.04 10.12
CA ALA A 56 18.02 -5.34 10.45
C ALA A 56 16.72 -5.65 9.66
N ILE A 57 16.41 -4.83 8.66
CA ILE A 57 15.28 -5.01 7.76
C ILE A 57 15.64 -6.08 6.73
N PRO A 58 14.81 -7.12 6.54
CA PRO A 58 15.06 -8.11 5.50
C PRO A 58 15.08 -7.45 4.11
N LYS A 59 16.01 -7.90 3.25
CA LYS A 59 16.22 -7.36 1.90
C LYS A 59 14.94 -7.27 1.05
N ALA A 60 13.98 -8.17 1.28
CA ALA A 60 12.68 -8.16 0.61
C ALA A 60 11.85 -6.90 0.89
N ASP A 61 11.95 -6.34 2.09
CA ASP A 61 11.25 -5.10 2.48
C ASP A 61 12.06 -3.85 2.16
N LEU A 62 13.39 -3.97 2.00
CA LEU A 62 14.26 -2.89 1.54
C LEU A 62 14.00 -2.51 0.08
N ILE A 63 13.80 -3.50 -0.81
CA ILE A 63 13.58 -3.27 -2.25
C ILE A 63 12.41 -2.32 -2.56
N PRO A 64 11.19 -2.51 -2.02
CA PRO A 64 10.07 -1.60 -2.30
C PRO A 64 10.29 -0.20 -1.71
N ILE A 65 11.11 -0.07 -0.66
CA ILE A 65 11.41 1.23 -0.03
C ILE A 65 12.45 2.00 -0.87
N LEU A 66 13.49 1.31 -1.35
CA LEU A 66 14.49 1.85 -2.28
C LEU A 66 13.87 2.26 -3.63
N GLN A 67 12.92 1.47 -4.17
CA GLN A 67 12.22 1.77 -5.43
C GLN A 67 11.35 3.04 -5.39
N ASN A 68 11.07 3.61 -4.22
CA ASN A 68 10.26 4.84 -4.07
C ASN A 68 11.10 6.07 -3.67
N LEU A 69 12.43 6.00 -3.74
CA LEU A 69 13.31 7.15 -3.47
C LEU A 69 13.37 8.07 -4.71
N PRO A 70 13.32 9.40 -4.54
CA PRO A 70 13.55 10.34 -5.64
C PRO A 70 14.99 10.18 -6.14
N GLY A 71 15.14 9.76 -7.40
CA GLY A 71 16.43 9.45 -8.04
C GLY A 71 16.70 7.95 -8.21
N PHE A 72 15.91 7.05 -7.61
CA PHE A 72 15.93 5.61 -7.91
C PHE A 72 14.97 5.33 -9.06
N ASN A 73 15.23 5.95 -10.21
CA ASN A 73 14.54 5.59 -11.45
C ASN A 73 15.18 4.31 -11.98
N GLN A 74 14.89 3.18 -11.34
CA GLN A 74 15.00 1.92 -12.04
C GLN A 74 13.74 1.81 -12.87
N ASP A 75 13.92 1.77 -14.19
CA ASP A 75 12.97 1.27 -15.19
C ASP A 75 12.16 0.10 -14.64
N LYS A 76 11.07 0.41 -13.96
CA LYS A 76 9.99 -0.51 -13.69
C LYS A 76 8.88 0.00 -14.59
N PRO A 77 8.51 -0.75 -15.64
CA PRO A 77 7.56 -0.23 -16.59
C PRO A 77 6.30 0.13 -15.82
N ALA A 78 5.93 1.40 -15.93
CA ALA A 78 4.64 1.92 -15.53
C ALA A 78 3.57 1.20 -16.37
N VAL A 79 3.25 -0.02 -15.96
CA VAL A 79 2.10 -0.78 -16.41
C VAL A 79 1.41 -1.15 -15.10
N LYS A 80 0.28 -0.55 -14.78
CA LYS A 80 -1.00 -1.04 -15.28
C LYS A 80 -1.99 0.11 -15.51
N LYS A 81 -1.96 0.66 -16.72
CA LYS A 81 -3.18 0.73 -17.52
C LYS A 81 -3.30 -0.61 -18.23
N THR A 82 -3.93 -1.60 -17.62
CA THR A 82 -4.38 -2.84 -18.29
C THR A 82 -5.21 -3.64 -17.30
N SER A 83 -6.44 -3.92 -17.72
CA SER A 83 -7.46 -4.75 -17.04
C SER A 83 -8.18 -4.08 -15.86
N THR A 84 -9.17 -3.24 -16.16
CA THR A 84 -10.24 -2.81 -15.22
C THR A 84 -10.75 -4.01 -14.38
N VAL A 85 -10.99 -5.15 -15.04
CA VAL A 85 -11.41 -6.43 -14.44
C VAL A 85 -10.49 -6.91 -13.31
N ALA A 86 -9.16 -6.80 -13.48
CA ALA A 86 -8.22 -7.30 -12.47
C ALA A 86 -8.10 -6.37 -11.24
N VAL A 87 -8.49 -5.11 -11.38
CA VAL A 87 -8.55 -4.15 -10.27
C VAL A 87 -9.85 -4.36 -9.50
N GLU A 88 -10.97 -4.53 -10.20
CA GLU A 88 -12.29 -4.84 -9.65
C GLU A 88 -12.24 -6.14 -8.83
N ASP A 89 -11.63 -7.22 -9.34
CA ASP A 89 -11.43 -8.48 -8.61
C ASP A 89 -10.66 -8.32 -7.28
N LYS A 90 -9.64 -7.46 -7.26
CA LYS A 90 -8.86 -7.18 -6.05
C LYS A 90 -9.65 -6.35 -5.05
N GLN A 91 -10.41 -5.39 -5.54
CA GLN A 91 -11.31 -4.58 -4.71
C GLN A 91 -12.40 -5.46 -4.09
N LEU A 92 -13.01 -6.33 -4.87
CA LEU A 92 -14.03 -7.29 -4.45
C LEU A 92 -13.50 -8.22 -3.33
N LYS A 93 -12.29 -8.77 -3.51
CA LYS A 93 -11.62 -9.58 -2.45
C LYS A 93 -11.33 -8.77 -1.19
N ALA A 94 -10.94 -7.50 -1.31
CA ALA A 94 -10.69 -6.63 -0.17
C ALA A 94 -11.98 -6.27 0.58
N LEU A 95 -13.06 -5.97 -0.14
CA LEU A 95 -14.38 -5.67 0.43
C LEU A 95 -14.96 -6.89 1.15
N ARG A 96 -14.89 -8.10 0.56
CA ARG A 96 -15.29 -9.35 1.22
C ARG A 96 -14.53 -9.60 2.52
N LYS A 97 -13.23 -9.29 2.57
CA LYS A 97 -12.44 -9.39 3.82
C LYS A 97 -12.93 -8.41 4.88
N LYS A 98 -13.26 -7.17 4.51
CA LYS A 98 -13.83 -6.18 5.45
C LYS A 98 -15.18 -6.65 5.98
N LEU A 99 -16.03 -7.21 5.11
CA LEU A 99 -17.34 -7.75 5.49
C LEU A 99 -17.18 -8.90 6.49
N LYS A 100 -16.27 -9.84 6.25
CA LYS A 100 -15.95 -10.91 7.21
C LYS A 100 -15.48 -10.39 8.57
N GLN A 101 -14.65 -9.35 8.59
CA GLN A 101 -14.24 -8.71 9.85
C GLN A 101 -15.43 -8.12 10.62
N ILE A 102 -16.42 -7.59 9.91
CA ILE A 102 -17.65 -7.07 10.52
C ILE A 102 -18.50 -8.20 11.08
N GLU A 103 -18.64 -9.32 10.35
CA GLU A 103 -19.32 -10.52 10.86
C GLU A 103 -18.66 -11.07 12.13
N ASP A 104 -17.33 -11.11 12.18
CA ASP A 104 -16.58 -11.49 13.39
C ASP A 104 -16.86 -10.52 14.55
N ILE A 105 -16.93 -9.21 14.28
CA ILE A 105 -17.31 -8.19 15.28
C ILE A 105 -18.75 -8.42 15.77
N LYS A 106 -19.69 -8.74 14.87
CA LYS A 106 -21.10 -9.03 15.17
C LYS A 106 -21.26 -10.29 16.02
N ALA A 107 -20.48 -11.33 15.72
CA ALA A 107 -20.43 -12.56 16.51
C ALA A 107 -19.89 -12.30 17.92
N LYS A 108 -18.89 -11.42 18.08
CA LYS A 108 -18.38 -10.98 19.38
C LYS A 108 -19.41 -10.17 20.17
N GLN A 109 -20.13 -9.29 19.50
CA GLN A 109 -21.25 -8.55 20.11
C GLN A 109 -22.33 -9.51 20.63
N ALA A 110 -22.72 -10.50 19.82
CA ALA A 110 -23.72 -11.50 20.18
C ALA A 110 -23.27 -12.39 21.36
N LYS A 111 -21.96 -12.59 21.53
CA LYS A 111 -21.36 -13.28 22.70
C LYS A 111 -21.31 -12.39 23.95
N GLY A 112 -21.78 -11.14 23.89
CA GLY A 112 -21.77 -10.20 25.01
C GLY A 112 -20.43 -9.50 25.23
N GLU A 113 -19.51 -9.57 24.27
CA GLU A 113 -18.21 -8.89 24.34
C GLU A 113 -18.40 -7.38 24.10
N LYS A 114 -17.79 -6.53 24.95
CA LYS A 114 -17.89 -5.07 24.80
C LYS A 114 -17.15 -4.61 23.54
N LEU A 115 -17.90 -4.11 22.57
CA LEU A 115 -17.34 -3.52 21.36
C LEU A 115 -16.77 -2.13 21.65
N GLN A 116 -15.62 -1.85 21.05
CA GLN A 116 -15.06 -0.50 21.00
C GLN A 116 -15.88 0.39 20.05
N PRO A 117 -15.95 1.72 20.27
CA PRO A 117 -16.72 2.63 19.41
C PRO A 117 -16.30 2.54 17.94
N GLN A 118 -15.00 2.35 17.66
CA GLN A 118 -14.48 2.16 16.30
C GLN A 118 -14.96 0.85 15.64
N GLN A 119 -15.31 -0.18 16.42
CA GLN A 119 -15.90 -1.42 15.90
C GLN A 119 -17.38 -1.25 15.60
N VAL A 120 -18.10 -0.45 16.39
CA VAL A 120 -19.50 -0.08 16.13
C VAL A 120 -19.61 0.68 14.80
N THR A 121 -18.73 1.66 14.57
CA THR A 121 -18.70 2.37 13.28
C THR A 121 -18.43 1.43 12.09
N LYS A 122 -17.66 0.36 12.28
CA LYS A 122 -17.46 -0.64 11.20
C LYS A 122 -18.72 -1.45 10.94
N LEU A 123 -19.52 -1.76 11.96
CA LEU A 123 -20.81 -2.43 11.79
C LEU A 123 -21.78 -1.57 10.99
N GLU A 124 -21.79 -0.25 11.19
CA GLU A 124 -22.63 0.67 10.42
C GLU A 124 -22.28 0.68 8.92
N THR A 125 -21.02 0.41 8.56
CA THR A 125 -20.59 0.30 7.16
C THR A 125 -20.91 -1.05 6.49
N GLU A 126 -21.52 -2.00 7.20
CA GLU A 126 -21.83 -3.35 6.69
C GLU A 126 -22.70 -3.29 5.43
N ASP A 127 -23.80 -2.53 5.49
CA ASP A 127 -24.75 -2.44 4.38
C ASP A 127 -24.14 -1.73 3.17
N GLN A 128 -23.30 -0.72 3.40
CA GLN A 128 -22.56 -0.06 2.33
C GLN A 128 -21.58 -1.02 1.63
N LEU A 129 -20.87 -1.85 2.39
CA LEU A 129 -19.95 -2.83 1.82
C LEU A 129 -20.68 -3.93 1.05
N LYS A 130 -21.87 -4.36 1.50
CA LYS A 130 -22.72 -5.31 0.77
C LYS A 130 -23.20 -4.75 -0.56
N ALA A 131 -23.65 -3.49 -0.57
CA ALA A 131 -24.09 -2.82 -1.78
C ALA A 131 -22.95 -2.70 -2.80
N GLU A 132 -21.77 -2.25 -2.36
CA GLU A 132 -20.58 -2.12 -3.20
C GLU A 132 -20.11 -3.47 -3.77
N ILE A 133 -20.10 -4.53 -2.96
CA ILE A 133 -19.75 -5.87 -3.44
C ILE A 133 -20.75 -6.32 -4.51
N LYS A 134 -22.04 -6.12 -4.28
CA LYS A 134 -23.08 -6.51 -5.24
C LYS A 134 -22.93 -5.77 -6.56
N GLU A 135 -22.71 -4.46 -6.52
CA GLU A 135 -22.50 -3.64 -7.71
C GLU A 135 -21.28 -4.11 -8.51
N LEU A 136 -20.15 -4.35 -7.83
CA LEU A 136 -18.94 -4.87 -8.48
C LEU A 136 -19.11 -6.28 -9.03
N GLU A 137 -19.86 -7.15 -8.34
CA GLU A 137 -20.21 -8.49 -8.82
C GLU A 137 -21.08 -8.43 -10.07
N GLU A 138 -22.12 -7.59 -10.07
CA GLU A 138 -23.00 -7.37 -11.22
C GLU A 138 -22.23 -6.78 -12.41
N LEU A 139 -21.35 -5.80 -12.16
CA LEU A 139 -20.50 -5.21 -13.19
C LEU A 139 -19.58 -6.26 -13.81
N THR A 140 -18.91 -7.06 -12.97
CA THR A 140 -17.99 -8.12 -13.41
C THR A 140 -18.74 -9.21 -14.18
N GLN A 141 -19.90 -9.63 -13.69
CA GLN A 141 -20.73 -10.67 -14.32
C GLN A 141 -21.30 -10.19 -15.66
N ASN A 142 -21.72 -8.93 -15.76
CA ASN A 142 -22.21 -8.33 -17.01
C ASN A 142 -21.09 -8.24 -18.06
N LEU A 143 -19.87 -7.87 -17.65
CA LEU A 143 -18.69 -7.90 -18.55
C LEU A 143 -18.33 -9.32 -19.01
N MET A 144 -18.51 -10.34 -18.18
CA MET A 144 -18.19 -11.73 -18.52
C MET A 144 -19.25 -12.42 -19.40
N CYS A 145 -20.51 -11.95 -19.39
CA CYS A 145 -21.60 -12.53 -20.20
C CYS A 145 -21.75 -11.88 -21.60
N SER A 146 -21.08 -10.76 -21.86
CA SER A 146 -21.04 -10.06 -23.17
C SER A 146 -19.97 -10.62 -24.12
N LYS A 147 -19.88 -11.94 -24.32
CA LYS A 147 -19.14 -12.51 -25.46
C LYS A 147 -20.16 -12.76 -26.59
N PRO A 148 -20.25 -11.90 -27.63
CA PRO A 148 -21.13 -12.19 -28.75
C PRO A 148 -20.61 -13.45 -29.45
N ALA A 149 -21.48 -14.45 -29.55
CA ALA A 149 -21.31 -15.55 -30.47
C ALA A 149 -21.37 -14.99 -31.91
N SER A 150 -20.27 -15.05 -32.63
CA SER A 150 -20.20 -15.04 -34.09
C SER A 150 -18.96 -15.77 -34.54
#